data_AF-A0AAD0QVZ4-F1
#
_entry.id   AF-A0AAD0QVZ4-F1
#
_cell.length_a   1.000
_cell.length_b   1.000
_cell.length_c   1.000
_cell.angle_alpha   90.00
_cell.angle_beta   90.00
_cell.angle_gamma   90.00
#
_symmetry.space_group_name_H-M   'P 1'
#
loop_
_entity.id
_entity.type
_entity.pdbx_description
1 polymer ?
#
loop_
_entity_poly.entity_id
_entity_poly.type
_entity_poly.pdbx_seq_one_letter_code
_entity_poly.pdbx_strand_id
1 'polypeptide(L)'
;MDLFRSEPVAQPLAARLRPSNLDEYVGQEHLLARGKPLREALEQGALHSMIFWGPPGVGKTTLARLLAQFCDAHFETVSAVLAGVKEIRQAVEVAKQQAGQYGRRTILFVDEVHRFNKSQQDAFLPYVEDGTLLFIGATTENPSFELNNALLSRARVYVLKSLDEAALRKLVNRALTEERGLGKRNLRVGDDAFKMLMAAADGDGRRMLNFLENASDLAEDGGEIAVELLQSLLGDSRRRFDKGGEAFYDQISALHKSVRGSNPDAALYWFARMLDGGCDPLYIARRVVRMASEDIGNADPRALSLCLAAWDVQERLGSPEGELAVAQAITYIACAPKSNAVYMGFKTALREAAEHGSLEVPLHLRNAPTKLMKQLGYGDEYRYAHDEPDAYAAGEDYFPEQLEPRPYYQPVPRGLELKIGEKLRHLHELDRNSPRQRRKP
;
A
#
# COMPACT_ATOMS: atom_id res chain seq x y z
N MET A 1 -24.94 44.11 -27.79
CA MET A 1 -23.65 43.39 -27.74
C MET A 1 -23.33 43.22 -26.27
N ASP A 2 -23.41 41.98 -25.79
CA ASP A 2 -23.33 41.65 -24.37
C ASP A 2 -21.85 41.52 -23.96
N LEU A 3 -21.32 42.59 -23.37
CA LEU A 3 -19.88 42.80 -23.06
C LEU A 3 -19.37 42.01 -21.85
N PHE A 4 -20.17 41.10 -21.29
CA PHE A 4 -19.86 40.31 -20.09
C PHE A 4 -20.05 38.80 -20.24
N ARG A 5 -19.99 38.26 -21.46
CA ARG A 5 -19.71 36.82 -21.60
C ARG A 5 -18.23 36.61 -21.30
N SER A 6 -17.92 36.24 -20.06
CA SER A 6 -16.67 35.53 -19.78
C SER A 6 -16.59 34.35 -20.74
N GLU A 7 -15.53 34.27 -21.54
CA GLU A 7 -15.28 33.07 -22.32
C GLU A 7 -15.24 31.89 -21.34
N PRO A 8 -16.04 30.82 -21.57
CA PRO A 8 -16.02 29.68 -20.68
C PRO A 8 -14.61 29.09 -20.70
N VAL A 9 -13.96 29.07 -19.53
CA VAL A 9 -12.65 28.44 -19.34
C VAL A 9 -12.71 27.04 -19.93
N ALA A 10 -11.85 26.75 -20.92
CA ALA A 10 -11.83 25.47 -21.62
C ALA A 10 -11.65 24.33 -20.61
N GLN A 11 -12.68 23.49 -20.46
CA GLN A 11 -12.63 22.33 -19.58
C GLN A 11 -11.92 21.17 -20.28
N PRO A 12 -11.07 20.39 -19.57
CA PRO A 12 -10.46 19.19 -20.14
C PRO A 12 -11.51 18.17 -20.62
N LEU A 13 -11.15 17.36 -21.61
CA LEU A 13 -12.01 16.35 -22.23
C LEU A 13 -12.60 15.40 -21.18
N ALA A 14 -11.79 14.98 -20.20
CA ALA A 14 -12.22 14.12 -19.10
C ALA A 14 -13.30 14.74 -18.20
N ALA A 15 -13.34 16.07 -18.07
CA ALA A 15 -14.40 16.77 -17.34
C ALA A 15 -15.67 16.91 -18.19
N ARG A 16 -15.51 17.25 -19.48
CA ARG A 16 -16.61 17.43 -20.45
C ARG A 16 -17.39 16.13 -20.69
N LEU A 17 -16.69 14.99 -20.78
CA LEU A 17 -17.29 13.67 -21.03
C LEU A 17 -17.81 12.96 -19.78
N ARG A 18 -17.90 13.65 -18.63
CA ARG A 18 -18.50 13.02 -17.45
C ARG A 18 -19.92 12.56 -17.79
N PRO A 19 -20.26 11.28 -17.55
CA PRO A 19 -21.57 10.74 -17.85
C PRO A 19 -22.67 11.52 -17.13
N SER A 20 -23.82 11.64 -17.79
CA SER A 20 -25.00 12.33 -17.26
C SER A 20 -25.98 11.39 -16.52
N ASN A 21 -25.86 10.09 -16.77
CA ASN A 21 -26.69 9.04 -16.20
C ASN A 21 -25.88 7.74 -16.03
N LEU A 22 -26.47 6.76 -15.34
CA LEU A 22 -25.81 5.49 -15.04
C LEU A 22 -25.56 4.61 -16.28
N ASP A 23 -26.33 4.78 -17.37
CA ASP A 23 -26.19 3.96 -18.59
C ASP A 23 -25.02 4.46 -19.47
N GLU A 24 -24.67 5.73 -19.33
CA GLU A 24 -23.44 6.33 -19.85
C GLU A 24 -22.20 5.96 -19.03
N TYR A 25 -22.32 5.44 -17.81
CA TYR A 25 -21.16 5.04 -17.02
C TYR A 25 -20.53 3.75 -17.57
N VAL A 26 -19.20 3.62 -17.52
CA VAL A 26 -18.45 2.58 -18.24
C VAL A 26 -17.55 1.78 -17.30
N GLY A 27 -17.56 0.44 -17.42
CA GLY A 27 -16.55 -0.47 -16.86
C GLY A 27 -16.81 -1.03 -15.46
N GLN A 28 -17.91 -0.66 -14.79
CA GLN A 28 -18.29 -1.21 -13.48
C GLN A 28 -19.58 -2.02 -13.55
N GLU A 29 -19.78 -2.77 -14.64
CA GLU A 29 -20.97 -3.57 -14.89
C GLU A 29 -21.19 -4.63 -13.80
N HIS A 30 -20.12 -5.13 -13.15
CA HIS A 30 -20.26 -6.07 -12.03
C HIS A 30 -21.01 -5.47 -10.82
N LEU A 31 -20.99 -4.13 -10.68
CA LEU A 31 -21.73 -3.40 -9.66
C LEU A 31 -23.04 -2.78 -10.18
N LEU A 32 -23.02 -2.25 -11.40
CA LEU A 32 -24.05 -1.33 -11.91
C LEU A 32 -24.92 -1.91 -13.04
N ALA A 33 -24.67 -3.14 -13.49
CA ALA A 33 -25.58 -3.80 -14.43
C ALA A 33 -26.97 -4.00 -13.81
N ARG A 34 -28.01 -4.00 -14.66
CA ARG A 34 -29.39 -4.28 -14.20
C ARG A 34 -29.45 -5.63 -13.51
N GLY A 35 -30.19 -5.70 -12.40
CA GLY A 35 -30.25 -6.89 -11.55
C GLY A 35 -29.09 -7.05 -10.55
N LYS A 36 -28.14 -6.11 -10.50
CA LYS A 36 -27.11 -6.09 -9.46
C LYS A 36 -27.59 -5.35 -8.22
N PRO A 37 -27.18 -5.77 -7.00
CA PRO A 37 -27.70 -5.20 -5.77
C PRO A 37 -27.53 -3.68 -5.65
N LEU A 38 -26.38 -3.14 -6.08
CA LEU A 38 -26.18 -1.69 -6.05
C LEU A 38 -27.09 -0.98 -7.06
N ARG A 39 -27.23 -1.50 -8.28
CA ARG A 39 -28.14 -0.93 -9.29
C ARG A 39 -29.59 -0.95 -8.81
N GLU A 40 -30.07 -2.06 -8.26
CA GLU A 40 -31.43 -2.19 -7.73
C GLU A 40 -31.68 -1.25 -6.54
N ALA A 41 -30.73 -1.16 -5.60
CA ALA A 41 -30.85 -0.24 -4.46
C ALA A 41 -30.91 1.21 -4.92
N LEU A 42 -30.12 1.60 -5.92
CA LEU A 42 -30.16 2.94 -6.49
C LEU A 42 -31.50 3.21 -7.17
N GLU A 43 -31.99 2.30 -8.01
CA GLU A 43 -33.29 2.43 -8.70
C GLU A 43 -34.48 2.51 -7.73
N GLN A 44 -34.35 1.94 -6.52
CA GLN A 44 -35.33 2.04 -5.43
C GLN A 44 -35.15 3.28 -4.54
N GLY A 45 -34.15 4.13 -4.81
CA GLY A 45 -33.84 5.32 -4.00
C GLY A 45 -33.18 5.02 -2.64
N ALA A 46 -32.70 3.79 -2.43
CA ALA A 46 -32.11 3.31 -1.18
C ALA A 46 -30.59 3.59 -1.12
N LEU A 47 -30.22 4.87 -1.07
CA LEU A 47 -28.84 5.29 -0.83
C LEU A 47 -28.38 4.99 0.61
N HIS A 48 -27.13 4.59 0.74
CA HIS A 48 -26.44 4.37 2.01
C HIS A 48 -25.00 4.88 1.90
N SER A 49 -24.32 5.03 3.04
CA SER A 49 -22.91 5.43 3.06
C SER A 49 -22.01 4.36 2.43
N MET A 50 -21.02 4.78 1.65
CA MET A 50 -20.17 3.91 0.83
C MET A 50 -18.69 4.28 0.91
N ILE A 51 -17.84 3.30 0.66
CA ILE A 51 -16.43 3.49 0.34
C ILE A 51 -16.18 2.93 -1.06
N PHE A 52 -15.76 3.79 -1.98
CA PHE A 52 -15.29 3.40 -3.30
C PHE A 52 -13.79 3.12 -3.24
N TRP A 53 -13.44 1.85 -3.39
CA TRP A 53 -12.05 1.40 -3.44
C TRP A 53 -11.71 0.94 -4.85
N GLY A 54 -10.69 1.53 -5.45
CA GLY A 54 -10.20 1.11 -6.76
C GLY A 54 -9.09 2.02 -7.28
N PRO A 55 -8.41 1.63 -8.38
CA PRO A 55 -7.29 2.39 -8.94
C PRO A 55 -7.70 3.81 -9.41
N PRO A 56 -6.73 4.69 -9.72
CA PRO A 56 -7.05 5.98 -10.32
C PRO A 56 -7.83 5.82 -11.63
N GLY A 57 -8.62 6.82 -11.99
CA GLY A 57 -9.29 6.85 -13.30
C GLY A 57 -10.50 5.94 -13.50
N VAL A 58 -10.83 5.06 -12.56
CA VAL A 58 -11.99 4.14 -12.68
C VAL A 58 -13.36 4.79 -12.46
N GLY A 59 -13.41 6.10 -12.23
CA GLY A 59 -14.66 6.85 -12.15
C GLY A 59 -15.30 6.97 -10.76
N LYS A 60 -14.54 6.87 -9.66
CA LYS A 60 -15.03 7.03 -8.27
C LYS A 60 -15.81 8.34 -8.04
N THR A 61 -15.18 9.49 -8.34
CA THR A 61 -15.80 10.82 -8.20
C THR A 61 -17.01 10.99 -9.13
N THR A 62 -16.91 10.45 -10.34
CA THR A 62 -17.98 10.49 -11.34
C THR A 62 -19.20 9.72 -10.86
N LEU A 63 -18.99 8.52 -10.32
CA LEU A 63 -20.06 7.69 -9.77
C LEU A 63 -20.76 8.41 -8.61
N ALA A 64 -20.00 8.95 -7.65
CA ALA A 64 -20.57 9.68 -6.52
C ALA A 64 -21.47 10.86 -6.96
N ARG A 65 -21.05 11.61 -7.99
CA ARG A 65 -21.86 12.69 -8.58
C ARG A 65 -23.14 12.19 -9.23
N LEU A 66 -23.05 11.10 -9.99
CA LEU A 66 -24.23 10.45 -10.59
C LEU A 66 -25.23 9.99 -9.53
N LEU A 67 -24.75 9.42 -8.42
CA LEU A 67 -25.62 8.99 -7.32
C LEU A 67 -26.37 10.17 -6.70
N ALA A 68 -25.70 11.31 -6.53
CA ALA A 68 -26.33 12.52 -6.01
C ALA A 68 -27.44 13.04 -6.94
N GLN A 69 -27.17 13.06 -8.25
CA GLN A 69 -28.16 13.46 -9.26
C GLN A 69 -29.35 12.50 -9.30
N PHE A 70 -29.07 11.19 -9.25
CA PHE A 70 -30.09 10.15 -9.33
C PHE A 70 -31.09 10.24 -8.16
N CYS A 71 -30.63 10.65 -6.97
CA CYS A 71 -31.45 10.71 -5.77
C CYS A 71 -31.85 12.14 -5.34
N ASP A 72 -31.71 13.14 -6.23
CA ASP A 72 -31.94 14.57 -5.95
C ASP A 72 -31.29 15.05 -4.64
N ALA A 73 -30.05 14.61 -4.39
CA ALA A 73 -29.28 14.98 -3.22
C ALA A 73 -28.30 16.12 -3.53
N HIS A 74 -28.09 17.00 -2.56
CA HIS A 74 -27.01 17.98 -2.63
C HIS A 74 -25.66 17.27 -2.60
N PHE A 75 -24.74 17.63 -3.49
CA PHE A 75 -23.42 17.02 -3.59
C PHE A 75 -22.35 17.98 -3.08
N GLU A 76 -21.76 17.65 -1.94
CA GLU A 76 -20.68 18.41 -1.31
C GLU A 76 -19.37 17.62 -1.41
N THR A 77 -18.25 18.29 -1.69
CA THR A 77 -16.95 17.62 -1.87
C THR A 77 -15.89 18.16 -0.94
N VAL A 78 -15.15 17.25 -0.30
CA VAL A 78 -14.00 17.55 0.54
C VAL A 78 -12.80 16.75 0.05
N SER A 79 -11.64 17.40 -0.09
CA SER A 79 -10.37 16.71 -0.39
C SER A 79 -9.64 16.42 0.91
N ALA A 80 -9.41 15.15 1.22
CA ALA A 80 -8.71 14.76 2.46
C ALA A 80 -7.24 15.21 2.51
N VAL A 81 -6.67 15.59 1.36
CA VAL A 81 -5.30 16.11 1.27
C VAL A 81 -5.19 17.53 1.83
N LEU A 82 -6.24 18.34 1.67
CA LEU A 82 -6.23 19.77 2.03
C LEU A 82 -7.11 20.08 3.24
N ALA A 83 -8.00 19.17 3.61
CA ALA A 83 -9.03 19.43 4.62
C ALA A 83 -8.56 19.11 6.05
N GLY A 84 -8.86 20.03 6.96
CA GLY A 84 -8.82 19.83 8.40
C GLY A 84 -10.22 19.63 8.99
N VAL A 85 -10.31 19.68 10.33
CA VAL A 85 -11.59 19.53 11.07
C VAL A 85 -12.56 20.69 10.78
N LYS A 86 -12.04 21.86 10.39
CA LYS A 86 -12.86 23.04 10.08
C LYS A 86 -13.70 22.82 8.83
N GLU A 87 -13.09 22.31 7.76
CA GLU A 87 -13.75 22.04 6.47
C GLU A 87 -14.83 20.97 6.64
N ILE A 88 -14.58 19.97 7.50
CA ILE A 88 -15.56 18.94 7.87
C ILE A 88 -16.80 19.58 8.53
N ARG A 89 -16.60 20.45 9.52
CA ARG A 89 -17.70 21.15 10.20
C ARG A 89 -18.48 22.05 9.22
N GLN A 90 -17.79 22.71 8.29
CA GLN A 90 -18.44 23.52 7.28
C GLN A 90 -19.34 22.68 6.37
N ALA A 91 -18.87 21.53 5.91
CA ALA A 91 -19.68 20.60 5.11
C ALA A 91 -20.93 20.10 5.86
N VAL A 92 -20.81 19.85 7.16
CA VAL A 92 -21.96 19.48 8.03
C VAL A 92 -22.97 20.62 8.14
N GLU A 93 -22.53 21.85 8.33
CA GLU A 93 -23.44 23.00 8.41
C GLU A 93 -24.17 23.24 7.08
N VAL A 94 -23.48 23.08 5.94
CA VAL A 94 -24.12 23.09 4.61
C VAL A 94 -25.17 21.99 4.53
N ALA A 95 -24.87 20.77 4.99
CA ALA A 95 -25.84 19.67 4.96
C ALA A 95 -27.09 19.94 5.80
N LYS A 96 -26.93 20.48 7.01
CA LYS A 96 -28.06 20.88 7.86
C LYS A 96 -28.92 21.97 7.22
N GLN A 97 -28.29 22.94 6.55
CA GLN A 97 -29.01 23.99 5.82
C GLN A 97 -29.80 23.39 4.64
N GLN A 98 -29.20 22.47 3.88
CA GLN A 98 -29.88 21.80 2.76
C GLN A 98 -31.09 20.99 3.23
N ALA A 99 -30.94 20.24 4.33
CA ALA A 99 -32.02 19.49 4.93
C ALA A 99 -33.14 20.41 5.48
N GLY A 100 -32.77 21.47 6.21
CA GLY A 100 -33.73 22.36 6.87
C GLY A 100 -34.49 23.30 5.93
N GLN A 101 -33.84 23.82 4.89
CA GLN A 101 -34.43 24.80 3.97
C GLN A 101 -35.08 24.16 2.75
N TYR A 102 -34.49 23.08 2.23
CA TYR A 102 -34.91 22.47 0.96
C TYR A 102 -35.42 21.04 1.12
N GLY A 103 -35.38 20.45 2.32
CA GLY A 103 -35.74 19.05 2.54
C GLY A 103 -34.82 18.06 1.80
N ARG A 104 -33.65 18.52 1.36
CA ARG A 104 -32.73 17.73 0.52
C ARG A 104 -31.65 17.07 1.35
N ARG A 105 -31.41 15.79 1.07
CA ARG A 105 -30.28 15.05 1.67
C ARG A 105 -28.96 15.56 1.09
N THR A 106 -27.88 15.38 1.83
CA THR A 106 -26.53 15.73 1.37
C THR A 106 -25.65 14.49 1.27
N ILE A 107 -25.05 14.30 0.10
CA ILE A 107 -23.95 13.38 -0.11
C ILE A 107 -22.65 14.16 0.11
N LEU A 108 -21.88 13.74 1.11
CA LEU A 108 -20.52 14.24 1.33
C LEU A 108 -19.53 13.29 0.67
N PHE A 109 -18.92 13.73 -0.41
CA PHE A 109 -17.85 13.00 -1.08
C PHE A 109 -16.48 13.41 -0.54
N VAL A 110 -15.73 12.43 -0.04
CA VAL A 110 -14.36 12.62 0.45
C VAL A 110 -13.39 11.90 -0.47
N ASP A 111 -12.57 12.65 -1.21
CA ASP A 111 -11.52 12.08 -2.05
C ASP A 111 -10.25 11.80 -1.25
N GLU A 112 -9.55 10.72 -1.59
CA GLU A 112 -8.36 10.22 -0.88
C GLU A 112 -8.56 10.04 0.63
N VAL A 113 -9.69 9.45 1.03
CA VAL A 113 -10.12 9.35 2.45
C VAL A 113 -9.08 8.68 3.37
N HIS A 114 -8.20 7.84 2.82
CA HIS A 114 -7.08 7.22 3.56
C HIS A 114 -6.07 8.25 4.12
N ARG A 115 -6.07 9.49 3.63
CA ARG A 115 -5.18 10.56 4.12
C ARG A 115 -5.63 11.17 5.45
N PHE A 116 -6.88 10.94 5.85
CA PHE A 116 -7.35 11.41 7.15
C PHE A 116 -6.81 10.57 8.30
N ASN A 117 -6.33 11.27 9.33
CA ASN A 117 -6.00 10.64 10.59
C ASN A 117 -7.28 10.15 11.32
N LYS A 118 -7.09 9.35 12.37
CA LYS A 118 -8.20 8.74 13.10
C LYS A 118 -9.21 9.77 13.66
N SER A 119 -8.75 10.90 14.20
CA SER A 119 -9.65 11.90 14.77
C SER A 119 -10.46 12.65 13.70
N GLN A 120 -9.89 12.85 12.51
CA GLN A 120 -10.62 13.39 11.35
C GLN A 120 -11.68 12.41 10.86
N GLN A 121 -11.38 11.10 10.82
CA GLN A 121 -12.36 10.08 10.46
C GLN A 121 -13.52 9.99 11.49
N ASP A 122 -13.19 10.05 12.78
CA ASP A 122 -14.19 10.02 13.86
C ASP A 122 -15.12 11.24 13.85
N ALA A 123 -14.66 12.38 13.32
CA ALA A 123 -15.45 13.61 13.25
C ALA A 123 -16.71 13.50 12.36
N PHE A 124 -16.76 12.53 11.44
CA PHE A 124 -17.93 12.29 10.58
C PHE A 124 -18.99 11.42 11.24
N LEU A 125 -18.60 10.54 12.18
CA LEU A 125 -19.45 9.44 12.65
C LEU A 125 -20.82 9.89 13.19
N PRO A 126 -20.93 10.93 14.04
CA PRO A 126 -22.23 11.35 14.57
C PRO A 126 -23.22 11.74 13.46
N TYR A 127 -22.72 12.40 12.42
CA TYR A 127 -23.53 12.91 11.31
C TYR A 127 -23.87 11.85 10.26
N VAL A 128 -23.11 10.75 10.24
CA VAL A 128 -23.45 9.57 9.44
C VAL A 128 -24.50 8.73 10.17
N GLU A 129 -24.42 8.64 11.49
CA GLU A 129 -25.37 7.89 12.32
C GLU A 129 -26.75 8.54 12.39
N ASP A 130 -26.81 9.86 12.56
CA ASP A 130 -28.07 10.60 12.65
C ASP A 130 -28.73 10.87 11.29
N GLY A 131 -28.05 10.52 10.19
CA GLY A 131 -28.52 10.66 8.82
C GLY A 131 -28.36 12.06 8.22
N THR A 132 -27.68 12.98 8.89
CA THR A 132 -27.34 14.31 8.36
C THR A 132 -26.54 14.21 7.06
N LEU A 133 -25.61 13.25 6.99
CA LEU A 133 -24.73 13.02 5.85
C LEU A 133 -24.84 11.59 5.31
N LEU A 134 -24.99 11.48 4.00
CA LEU A 134 -24.64 10.26 3.26
C LEU A 134 -23.16 10.35 2.88
N PHE A 135 -22.33 9.55 3.53
CA PHE A 135 -20.88 9.59 3.35
C PHE A 135 -20.44 8.73 2.16
N ILE A 136 -19.67 9.30 1.23
CA ILE A 136 -18.99 8.54 0.17
C ILE A 136 -17.49 8.84 0.23
N GLY A 137 -16.70 7.89 0.71
CA GLY A 137 -15.24 7.97 0.68
C GLY A 137 -14.67 7.34 -0.58
N ALA A 138 -13.66 7.94 -1.21
CA ALA A 138 -12.90 7.35 -2.31
C ALA A 138 -11.45 7.13 -1.92
N THR A 139 -10.90 5.96 -2.25
CA THR A 139 -9.50 5.60 -1.97
C THR A 139 -8.92 4.67 -3.04
N THR A 140 -7.62 4.81 -3.30
CA THR A 140 -6.82 3.82 -4.03
C THR A 140 -6.26 2.74 -3.11
N GLU A 141 -6.00 3.09 -1.85
CA GLU A 141 -5.48 2.19 -0.82
C GLU A 141 -6.58 1.27 -0.26
N ASN A 142 -6.17 0.10 0.22
CA ASN A 142 -7.10 -0.86 0.80
C ASN A 142 -7.74 -0.29 2.09
N PRO A 143 -9.08 -0.14 2.13
CA PRO A 143 -9.76 0.53 3.22
C PRO A 143 -9.63 -0.19 4.58
N SER A 144 -9.34 -1.50 4.62
CA SER A 144 -9.21 -2.23 5.89
C SER A 144 -7.96 -1.86 6.69
N PHE A 145 -6.94 -1.28 6.04
CA PHE A 145 -5.70 -0.85 6.70
C PHE A 145 -5.73 0.63 7.09
N GLU A 146 -6.33 1.47 6.25
CA GLU A 146 -6.24 2.93 6.38
C GLU A 146 -7.48 3.58 7.02
N LEU A 147 -8.64 2.90 7.00
CA LEU A 147 -9.86 3.41 7.61
C LEU A 147 -10.16 2.72 8.94
N ASN A 148 -10.68 3.49 9.88
CA ASN A 148 -11.03 2.98 11.18
C ASN A 148 -12.29 2.07 11.12
N ASN A 149 -12.36 1.12 12.06
CA ASN A 149 -13.46 0.15 12.10
C ASN A 149 -14.84 0.80 12.33
N ALA A 150 -14.87 1.97 12.99
CA ALA A 150 -16.12 2.69 13.25
C ALA A 150 -16.76 3.19 11.95
N LEU A 151 -15.96 3.75 11.03
CA LEU A 151 -16.42 4.20 9.73
C LEU A 151 -16.77 3.01 8.82
N LEU A 152 -15.92 1.97 8.80
CA LEU A 152 -16.17 0.75 8.01
C LEU A 152 -17.44 0.00 8.44
N SER A 153 -17.81 0.05 9.71
CA SER A 153 -19.06 -0.57 10.17
C SER A 153 -20.33 0.17 9.71
N ARG A 154 -20.21 1.42 9.25
CA ARG A 154 -21.32 2.28 8.82
C ARG A 154 -21.33 2.56 7.31
N ALA A 155 -20.23 2.26 6.61
CA ALA A 155 -20.10 2.47 5.18
C ALA A 155 -19.78 1.15 4.46
N ARG A 156 -20.55 0.81 3.42
CA ARG A 156 -20.30 -0.41 2.63
C ARG A 156 -19.16 -0.19 1.64
N VAL A 157 -18.22 -1.12 1.57
CA VAL A 157 -17.09 -1.06 0.63
C VAL A 157 -17.51 -1.63 -0.72
N TYR A 158 -17.32 -0.85 -1.78
CA TYR A 158 -17.51 -1.26 -3.17
C TYR A 158 -16.17 -1.21 -3.92
N VAL A 159 -15.81 -2.34 -4.52
CA VAL A 159 -14.57 -2.51 -5.28
C VAL A 159 -14.81 -2.13 -6.74
N LEU A 160 -14.19 -1.04 -7.18
CA LEU A 160 -14.17 -0.60 -8.57
C LEU A 160 -12.91 -1.18 -9.25
N LYS A 161 -13.11 -1.82 -10.39
CA LYS A 161 -12.05 -2.48 -11.16
C LYS A 161 -11.45 -1.54 -12.20
N SER A 162 -10.21 -1.78 -12.62
CA SER A 162 -9.63 -1.14 -13.80
C SER A 162 -10.51 -1.37 -15.03
N LEU A 163 -10.54 -0.39 -15.94
CA LEU A 163 -11.33 -0.50 -17.16
C LEU A 163 -10.73 -1.54 -18.11
N ASP A 164 -11.54 -2.47 -18.58
CA ASP A 164 -11.13 -3.44 -19.58
C ASP A 164 -11.11 -2.84 -21.01
N GLU A 165 -10.68 -3.63 -21.99
CA GLU A 165 -10.60 -3.20 -23.38
C GLU A 165 -11.96 -2.72 -23.93
N ALA A 166 -13.04 -3.45 -23.61
CA ALA A 166 -14.38 -3.11 -24.09
C ALA A 166 -14.86 -1.77 -23.51
N ALA A 167 -14.62 -1.55 -22.22
CA ALA A 167 -14.87 -0.31 -21.51
C ALA A 167 -14.06 0.86 -22.10
N LEU A 168 -12.75 0.69 -22.27
CA LEU A 168 -11.89 1.74 -22.85
C LEU A 168 -12.27 2.06 -24.29
N ARG A 169 -12.63 1.05 -25.10
CA ARG A 169 -13.09 1.27 -26.48
C ARG A 169 -14.41 2.04 -26.50
N LYS A 170 -15.36 1.69 -25.63
CA LYS A 170 -16.61 2.46 -25.47
C LYS A 170 -16.33 3.91 -25.06
N LEU A 171 -15.38 4.14 -24.15
CA LEU A 171 -14.99 5.47 -23.68
C LEU A 171 -14.37 6.32 -24.81
N VAL A 172 -13.45 5.76 -25.59
CA VAL A 172 -12.84 6.44 -26.75
C VAL A 172 -13.87 6.75 -27.82
N ASN A 173 -14.73 5.78 -28.16
CA ASN A 173 -15.76 5.99 -29.17
C ASN A 173 -16.66 7.16 -28.77
N ARG A 174 -17.12 7.20 -27.51
CA ARG A 174 -17.91 8.33 -27.00
C ARG A 174 -17.15 9.64 -27.09
N ALA A 175 -15.86 9.64 -26.75
CA ALA A 175 -15.03 10.83 -26.85
C ALA A 175 -14.93 11.35 -28.28
N LEU A 176 -14.82 10.46 -29.28
CA LEU A 176 -14.71 10.82 -30.70
C LEU A 176 -16.04 11.20 -31.33
N THR A 177 -17.18 10.69 -30.85
CA THR A 177 -18.49 10.89 -31.51
C THR A 177 -19.35 11.95 -30.84
N GLU A 178 -19.27 12.13 -29.51
CA GLU A 178 -20.17 13.04 -28.81
C GLU A 178 -19.78 14.51 -29.02
N GLU A 179 -20.78 15.39 -29.17
CA GLU A 179 -20.56 16.83 -29.38
C GLU A 179 -19.79 17.48 -28.22
N ARG A 180 -20.06 17.04 -26.98
CA ARG A 180 -19.33 17.50 -25.80
C ARG A 180 -17.90 16.97 -25.74
N GLY A 181 -17.54 15.97 -26.55
CA GLY A 181 -16.18 15.49 -26.73
C GLY A 181 -15.50 16.12 -27.94
N LEU A 182 -14.98 15.27 -28.83
CA LEU A 182 -14.26 15.61 -30.06
C LEU A 182 -15.14 15.41 -31.31
N GLY A 183 -16.46 15.19 -31.16
CA GLY A 183 -17.37 14.91 -32.27
C GLY A 183 -17.33 15.91 -33.42
N LYS A 184 -17.08 17.19 -33.14
CA LYS A 184 -16.97 18.24 -34.18
C LYS A 184 -15.70 18.12 -35.02
N ARG A 185 -14.65 17.49 -34.49
CA ARG A 185 -13.36 17.34 -35.15
C ARG A 185 -13.32 16.15 -36.10
N ASN A 186 -14.32 15.26 -36.08
CA ASN A 186 -14.43 14.10 -36.96
C ASN A 186 -13.16 13.21 -37.00
N LEU A 187 -12.45 13.11 -35.89
CA LEU A 187 -11.21 12.35 -35.78
C LEU A 187 -11.46 10.84 -35.73
N ARG A 188 -10.51 10.07 -36.24
CA ARG A 188 -10.52 8.59 -36.19
C ARG A 188 -9.32 8.06 -35.41
N VAL A 189 -9.48 6.91 -34.77
CA VAL A 189 -8.40 6.17 -34.12
C VAL A 189 -8.43 4.74 -34.67
N GLY A 190 -7.41 4.37 -35.43
CA GLY A 190 -7.23 2.99 -35.91
C GLY A 190 -6.96 2.00 -34.77
N ASP A 191 -7.11 0.71 -35.03
CA ASP A 191 -7.00 -0.33 -33.99
C ASP A 191 -5.61 -0.40 -33.35
N ASP A 192 -4.53 -0.16 -34.09
CA ASP A 192 -3.18 -0.19 -33.55
C ASP A 192 -2.88 1.06 -32.69
N ALA A 193 -3.38 2.22 -33.09
CA ALA A 193 -3.34 3.44 -32.29
C ALA A 193 -4.17 3.27 -30.99
N PHE A 194 -5.33 2.63 -31.08
CA PHE A 194 -6.15 2.30 -29.92
C PHE A 194 -5.42 1.36 -28.96
N LYS A 195 -4.77 0.29 -29.45
CA LYS A 195 -3.96 -0.61 -28.62
C LYS A 195 -2.83 0.13 -27.92
N MET A 196 -2.18 1.08 -28.60
CA MET A 196 -1.13 1.92 -28.01
C MET A 196 -1.67 2.82 -26.90
N LEU A 197 -2.79 3.50 -27.14
CA LEU A 197 -3.48 4.31 -26.13
C LEU A 197 -3.91 3.45 -24.93
N MET A 198 -4.47 2.27 -25.18
CA MET A 198 -4.90 1.33 -24.14
C MET A 198 -3.72 0.88 -23.27
N ALA A 199 -2.60 0.50 -23.89
CA ALA A 199 -1.39 0.11 -23.18
C ALA A 199 -0.80 1.27 -22.37
N ALA A 200 -0.87 2.50 -22.88
CA ALA A 200 -0.41 3.68 -22.16
C ALA A 200 -1.35 4.07 -21.00
N ALA A 201 -2.66 3.90 -21.19
CA ALA A 201 -3.69 4.23 -20.20
C ALA A 201 -3.76 3.22 -19.04
N ASP A 202 -3.44 1.95 -19.31
CA ASP A 202 -3.37 0.87 -18.30
C ASP A 202 -4.64 0.76 -17.44
N GLY A 203 -5.81 0.81 -18.08
CA GLY A 203 -7.10 0.73 -17.40
C GLY A 203 -7.59 2.03 -16.73
N ASP A 204 -6.83 3.13 -16.79
CA ASP A 204 -7.23 4.46 -16.31
C ASP A 204 -7.97 5.25 -17.40
N GLY A 205 -9.29 5.44 -17.23
CA GLY A 205 -10.12 6.16 -18.20
C GLY A 205 -9.84 7.67 -18.27
N ARG A 206 -9.40 8.30 -17.18
CA ARG A 206 -9.04 9.73 -17.19
C ARG A 206 -7.77 9.93 -18.01
N ARG A 207 -6.78 9.06 -17.81
CA ARG A 207 -5.51 9.06 -18.56
C ARG A 207 -5.75 8.77 -20.04
N MET A 208 -6.61 7.81 -20.35
CA MET A 208 -7.03 7.52 -21.73
C MET A 208 -7.57 8.78 -22.43
N LEU A 209 -8.49 9.50 -21.78
CA LEU A 209 -9.08 10.72 -22.33
C LEU A 209 -8.06 11.85 -22.46
N ASN A 210 -7.14 12.00 -21.50
CA ASN A 210 -6.09 13.02 -21.59
C ASN A 210 -5.13 12.73 -22.75
N PHE A 211 -4.74 11.47 -22.98
CA PHE A 211 -3.92 11.12 -24.13
C PHE A 211 -4.64 11.36 -25.45
N LEU A 212 -5.94 11.02 -25.51
CA LEU A 212 -6.75 11.29 -26.68
C LEU A 212 -6.91 12.79 -26.95
N GLU A 213 -7.09 13.60 -25.90
CA GLU A 213 -7.16 15.07 -25.99
C GLU A 213 -5.85 15.64 -26.55
N ASN A 214 -4.72 15.30 -25.93
CA ASN A 214 -3.40 15.75 -26.40
C ASN A 214 -3.10 15.32 -27.83
N ALA A 215 -3.47 14.09 -28.20
CA ALA A 215 -3.33 13.59 -29.56
C ALA A 215 -4.23 14.33 -30.55
N SER A 216 -5.44 14.69 -30.12
CA SER A 216 -6.35 15.49 -30.94
C SER A 216 -5.78 16.87 -31.20
N ASP A 217 -5.14 17.52 -30.23
CA ASP A 217 -4.58 18.87 -30.38
C ASP A 217 -3.50 18.97 -31.48
N LEU A 218 -2.86 17.85 -31.79
CA LEU A 218 -1.85 17.75 -32.86
C LEU A 218 -2.38 17.13 -34.16
N ALA A 219 -3.61 16.62 -34.17
CA ALA A 219 -4.24 16.04 -35.36
C ALA A 219 -5.06 17.08 -36.12
N GLU A 220 -5.08 16.99 -37.46
CA GLU A 220 -5.96 17.80 -38.30
C GLU A 220 -7.41 17.30 -38.22
N ASP A 221 -8.38 18.22 -38.30
CA ASP A 221 -9.80 17.86 -38.30
C ASP A 221 -10.15 16.96 -39.49
N GLY A 222 -10.94 15.92 -39.24
CA GLY A 222 -11.25 14.84 -40.19
C GLY A 222 -10.13 13.82 -40.38
N GLY A 223 -8.98 14.01 -39.73
CA GLY A 223 -7.82 13.13 -39.79
C GLY A 223 -7.88 11.90 -38.88
N GLU A 224 -6.82 11.11 -38.94
CA GLU A 224 -6.60 9.93 -38.10
C GLU A 224 -5.49 10.19 -37.08
N ILE A 225 -5.72 9.83 -35.82
CA ILE A 225 -4.70 9.79 -34.78
C ILE A 225 -3.84 8.54 -35.05
N ALA A 226 -2.76 8.76 -35.80
CA ALA A 226 -1.85 7.72 -36.24
C ALA A 226 -0.90 7.25 -35.11
N VAL A 227 -0.35 6.05 -35.27
CA VAL A 227 0.56 5.43 -34.29
C VAL A 227 1.83 6.28 -34.12
N GLU A 228 2.35 6.85 -35.19
CA GLU A 228 3.56 7.68 -35.21
C GLU A 228 3.37 8.95 -34.36
N LEU A 229 2.18 9.56 -34.45
CA LEU A 229 1.82 10.71 -33.63
C LEU A 229 1.82 10.32 -32.15
N LEU A 230 1.19 9.19 -31.81
CA LEU A 230 1.16 8.68 -30.44
C LEU A 230 2.54 8.31 -29.92
N GLN A 231 3.43 7.76 -30.75
CA GLN A 231 4.83 7.50 -30.38
C GLN A 231 5.58 8.78 -30.03
N SER A 232 5.40 9.85 -30.82
CA SER A 232 6.02 11.14 -30.52
C SER A 232 5.47 11.79 -29.23
N LEU A 233 4.17 11.62 -28.96
CA LEU A 233 3.47 12.19 -27.80
C LEU A 233 3.71 11.44 -26.49
N LEU A 234 3.65 10.12 -26.55
CA LEU A 234 3.80 9.27 -25.37
C LEU A 234 5.28 9.12 -25.01
N GLY A 235 6.19 9.35 -25.96
CA GLY A 235 7.61 9.05 -25.80
C GLY A 235 7.82 7.58 -25.44
N ASP A 236 9.03 7.23 -24.99
CA ASP A 236 9.36 5.89 -24.48
C ASP A 236 8.74 5.67 -23.08
N SER A 237 7.45 6.02 -22.92
CA SER A 237 6.64 5.86 -21.71
C SER A 237 6.43 4.37 -21.44
N ARG A 238 7.48 3.75 -20.90
CA ARG A 238 7.43 2.42 -20.28
C ARG A 238 6.30 2.38 -19.26
N ARG A 239 5.61 1.25 -19.31
CA ARG A 239 4.36 0.93 -18.61
C ARG A 239 4.46 1.35 -17.14
N ARG A 240 3.52 2.17 -16.66
CA ARG A 240 3.51 2.59 -15.27
C ARG A 240 2.93 1.46 -14.39
N PHE A 241 3.69 1.12 -13.38
CA PHE A 241 3.41 0.23 -12.26
C PHE A 241 2.67 1.01 -11.21
N ASP A 242 1.54 0.46 -10.81
CA ASP A 242 0.71 1.00 -9.76
C ASP A 242 1.44 0.91 -8.41
N LYS A 243 2.13 1.99 -8.00
CA LYS A 243 2.71 2.10 -6.65
C LYS A 243 1.57 2.11 -5.63
N GLY A 244 1.21 0.93 -5.13
CA GLY A 244 0.14 0.73 -4.13
C GLY A 244 -0.92 -0.30 -4.51
N GLY A 245 -0.94 -0.77 -5.77
CA GLY A 245 -1.92 -1.75 -6.25
C GLY A 245 -1.63 -3.22 -5.90
N GLU A 246 -2.62 -4.09 -6.12
CA GLU A 246 -2.49 -5.55 -5.94
C GLU A 246 -1.31 -6.12 -6.75
N ALA A 247 -1.17 -5.72 -8.01
CA ALA A 247 -0.09 -6.16 -8.89
C ALA A 247 1.31 -5.75 -8.39
N PHE A 248 1.43 -4.64 -7.65
CA PHE A 248 2.67 -4.22 -7.02
C PHE A 248 3.03 -5.14 -5.85
N TYR A 249 2.06 -5.42 -4.99
CA TYR A 249 2.24 -6.33 -3.87
C TYR A 249 2.53 -7.76 -4.33
N ASP A 250 1.89 -8.22 -5.40
CA ASP A 250 2.13 -9.53 -5.99
C ASP A 250 3.54 -9.65 -6.54
N GLN A 251 4.04 -8.62 -7.25
CA GLN A 251 5.38 -8.65 -7.83
C GLN A 251 6.47 -8.59 -6.76
N ILE A 252 6.35 -7.72 -5.73
CA ILE A 252 7.32 -7.74 -4.64
C ILE A 252 7.26 -9.04 -3.84
N SER A 253 6.06 -9.63 -3.70
CA SER A 253 5.90 -10.94 -3.07
C SER A 253 6.53 -12.04 -3.89
N ALA A 254 6.41 -12.00 -5.23
CA ALA A 254 7.03 -12.95 -6.14
C ALA A 254 8.56 -12.83 -6.13
N LEU A 255 9.12 -11.60 -6.11
CA LEU A 255 10.54 -11.35 -5.90
C LEU A 255 11.01 -11.99 -4.58
N HIS A 256 10.33 -11.68 -3.47
CA HIS A 256 10.66 -12.20 -2.14
C HIS A 256 10.62 -13.72 -2.11
N LYS A 257 9.55 -14.33 -2.63
CA LYS A 257 9.41 -15.79 -2.70
C LYS A 257 10.48 -16.43 -3.59
N SER A 258 10.88 -15.78 -4.68
CA SER A 258 11.94 -16.28 -5.57
C SER A 258 13.30 -16.27 -4.88
N VAL A 259 13.62 -15.19 -4.15
CA VAL A 259 14.82 -15.12 -3.30
C VAL A 259 14.79 -16.21 -2.23
N ARG A 260 13.68 -16.32 -1.48
CA ARG A 260 13.47 -17.34 -0.44
C ARG A 260 13.59 -18.76 -0.99
N GLY A 261 13.05 -18.99 -2.18
CA GLY A 261 13.09 -20.25 -2.91
C GLY A 261 14.41 -20.54 -3.61
N SER A 262 15.43 -19.71 -3.43
CA SER A 262 16.76 -19.87 -4.03
C SER A 262 16.75 -19.94 -5.56
N ASN A 263 15.89 -19.13 -6.20
CA ASN A 263 15.83 -19.01 -7.65
C ASN A 263 16.30 -17.60 -8.08
N PRO A 264 17.61 -17.42 -8.40
CA PRO A 264 18.16 -16.12 -8.77
C PRO A 264 17.60 -15.61 -10.11
N ASP A 265 17.31 -16.50 -11.05
CA ASP A 265 16.78 -16.13 -12.37
C ASP A 265 15.38 -15.53 -12.27
N ALA A 266 14.48 -16.19 -11.53
CA ALA A 266 13.15 -15.68 -11.27
C ALA A 266 13.19 -14.40 -10.44
N ALA A 267 14.11 -14.30 -9.47
CA ALA A 267 14.29 -13.08 -8.68
C ALA A 267 14.71 -11.90 -9.57
N LEU A 268 15.67 -12.09 -10.49
CA LEU A 268 16.04 -11.05 -11.46
C LEU A 268 14.89 -10.67 -12.38
N TYR A 269 14.10 -11.65 -12.85
CA TYR A 269 12.92 -11.38 -13.67
C TYR A 269 11.91 -10.49 -12.95
N TRP A 270 11.53 -10.82 -11.71
CA TRP A 270 10.59 -10.01 -10.94
C TRP A 270 11.16 -8.63 -10.59
N PHE A 271 12.46 -8.55 -10.31
CA PHE A 271 13.13 -7.26 -10.14
C PHE A 271 13.04 -6.40 -11.40
N ALA A 272 13.38 -6.95 -12.56
CA ALA A 272 13.30 -6.25 -13.84
C ALA A 272 11.86 -5.83 -14.18
N ARG A 273 10.86 -6.68 -13.89
CA ARG A 273 9.44 -6.33 -14.08
C ARG A 273 9.00 -5.16 -13.20
N MET A 274 9.47 -5.10 -11.96
CA MET A 274 9.19 -3.97 -11.06
C MET A 274 9.87 -2.69 -11.55
N LEU A 275 11.12 -2.76 -12.04
CA LEU A 275 11.84 -1.62 -12.61
C LEU A 275 11.22 -1.12 -13.92
N ASP A 276 10.91 -2.02 -14.84
CA ASP A 276 10.20 -1.73 -16.10
C ASP A 276 8.84 -1.05 -15.83
N GLY A 277 8.20 -1.50 -14.75
CA GLY A 277 7.03 -0.87 -14.22
C GLY A 277 7.24 0.56 -13.66
N GLY A 278 8.45 0.96 -13.29
CA GLY A 278 8.69 2.24 -12.61
C GLY A 278 8.44 2.19 -11.10
N CYS A 279 8.59 1.01 -10.49
CA CYS A 279 8.81 0.91 -9.05
C CYS A 279 9.99 1.78 -8.65
N ASP A 280 9.91 2.41 -7.48
CA ASP A 280 11.08 3.07 -6.89
C ASP A 280 12.14 2.01 -6.56
N PRO A 281 13.36 2.06 -7.12
CA PRO A 281 14.42 1.11 -6.80
C PRO A 281 14.78 1.12 -5.31
N LEU A 282 14.63 2.26 -4.61
CA LEU A 282 14.88 2.35 -3.17
C LEU A 282 13.84 1.57 -2.36
N TYR A 283 12.59 1.47 -2.84
CA TYR A 283 11.60 0.58 -2.24
C TYR A 283 12.06 -0.88 -2.32
N ILE A 284 12.56 -1.29 -3.48
CA ILE A 284 13.04 -2.67 -3.68
C ILE A 284 14.26 -2.92 -2.80
N ALA A 285 15.23 -1.99 -2.75
CA ALA A 285 16.41 -2.09 -1.90
C ALA A 285 16.07 -2.29 -0.41
N ARG A 286 15.07 -1.55 0.12
CA ARG A 286 14.54 -1.76 1.49
C ARG A 286 14.02 -3.17 1.71
N ARG A 287 13.30 -3.72 0.73
CA ARG A 287 12.77 -5.09 0.79
C ARG A 287 13.89 -6.14 0.72
N VAL A 288 14.90 -5.91 -0.10
CA VAL A 288 16.09 -6.77 -0.20
C VAL A 288 16.87 -6.80 1.12
N VAL A 289 17.05 -5.66 1.79
CA VAL A 289 17.60 -5.60 3.15
C VAL A 289 16.76 -6.38 4.16
N ARG A 290 15.42 -6.28 4.07
CA ARG A 290 14.54 -7.06 4.93
C ARG A 290 14.70 -8.58 4.70
N MET A 291 14.81 -9.02 3.45
CA MET A 291 15.04 -10.43 3.10
C MET A 291 16.35 -10.96 3.68
N ALA A 292 17.41 -10.15 3.71
CA ALA A 292 18.69 -10.54 4.30
C ALA A 292 18.54 -10.96 5.78
N SER A 293 17.82 -10.20 6.59
CA SER A 293 17.63 -10.54 8.01
C SER A 293 16.54 -11.60 8.25
N GLU A 294 15.53 -11.69 7.38
CA GLU A 294 14.39 -12.60 7.54
C GLU A 294 14.65 -14.01 7.00
N ASP A 295 15.29 -14.12 5.84
CA ASP A 295 15.41 -15.37 5.08
C ASP A 295 16.84 -15.94 5.06
N ILE A 296 17.84 -15.11 5.33
CA ILE A 296 19.26 -15.52 5.39
C ILE A 296 19.74 -15.55 6.84
N GLY A 297 19.49 -14.49 7.60
CA GLY A 297 19.78 -14.41 9.02
C GLY A 297 21.25 -14.68 9.34
N ASN A 298 21.49 -15.49 10.38
CA ASN A 298 22.86 -15.82 10.80
C ASN A 298 23.48 -16.96 9.99
N ALA A 299 22.76 -17.57 9.04
CA ALA A 299 23.37 -18.55 8.14
C ALA A 299 24.39 -17.88 7.21
N ASP A 300 24.19 -16.61 6.86
CA ASP A 300 25.22 -15.74 6.28
C ASP A 300 25.01 -14.26 6.67
N PRO A 301 25.62 -13.80 7.79
CA PRO A 301 25.45 -12.43 8.29
C PRO A 301 25.94 -11.35 7.32
N ARG A 302 26.82 -11.70 6.37
CA ARG A 302 27.36 -10.75 5.39
C ARG A 302 26.29 -10.28 4.41
N ALA A 303 25.22 -11.04 4.24
CA ALA A 303 24.09 -10.69 3.37
C ALA A 303 23.50 -9.33 3.72
N LEU A 304 23.36 -9.01 5.01
CA LEU A 304 22.80 -7.72 5.45
C LEU A 304 23.70 -6.56 5.02
N SER A 305 25.01 -6.67 5.25
CA SER A 305 25.99 -5.63 4.86
C SER A 305 26.04 -5.45 3.34
N LEU A 306 25.99 -6.54 2.56
CA LEU A 306 25.97 -6.44 1.11
C LEU A 306 24.69 -5.75 0.59
N CYS A 307 23.53 -6.08 1.17
CA CYS A 307 22.26 -5.46 0.80
C CYS A 307 22.22 -3.97 1.17
N LEU A 308 22.79 -3.59 2.31
CA LEU A 308 22.95 -2.18 2.71
C LEU A 308 23.90 -1.44 1.76
N ALA A 309 25.04 -2.05 1.39
CA ALA A 309 25.95 -1.44 0.43
C ALA A 309 25.31 -1.25 -0.95
N ALA A 310 24.49 -2.21 -1.41
CA ALA A 310 23.73 -2.05 -2.64
C ALA A 310 22.69 -0.92 -2.56
N TRP A 311 22.05 -0.74 -1.40
CA TRP A 311 21.17 0.41 -1.16
C TRP A 311 21.98 1.72 -1.19
N ASP A 312 23.10 1.82 -0.47
CA ASP A 312 23.96 3.02 -0.50
C ASP A 312 24.38 3.39 -1.94
N VAL A 313 24.72 2.39 -2.75
CA VAL A 313 25.07 2.59 -4.16
C VAL A 313 23.85 3.09 -4.96
N GLN A 314 22.65 2.53 -4.74
CA GLN A 314 21.43 3.01 -5.39
C GLN A 314 21.09 4.46 -5.02
N GLU A 315 21.27 4.87 -3.76
CA GLU A 315 21.04 6.27 -3.35
C GLU A 315 22.04 7.23 -3.99
N ARG A 316 23.30 6.81 -4.14
CA ARG A 316 24.38 7.67 -4.62
C ARG A 316 24.45 7.76 -6.14
N LEU A 317 24.27 6.64 -6.83
CA LEU A 317 24.38 6.58 -8.29
C LEU A 317 23.04 6.76 -9.01
N GLY A 318 21.91 6.40 -8.37
CA GLY A 318 20.60 6.44 -9.01
C GLY A 318 20.45 5.39 -10.12
N SER A 319 19.46 5.59 -10.99
CA SER A 319 19.19 4.70 -12.13
C SER A 319 19.92 5.17 -13.39
N PRO A 320 20.45 4.25 -14.22
CA PRO A 320 20.40 2.78 -14.09
C PRO A 320 21.56 2.14 -13.29
N GLU A 321 22.65 2.85 -12.99
CA GLU A 321 23.88 2.24 -12.46
C GLU A 321 23.70 1.61 -11.08
N GLY A 322 22.90 2.21 -10.21
CA GLY A 322 22.56 1.69 -8.90
C GLY A 322 21.72 0.41 -8.95
N GLU A 323 20.90 0.25 -9.99
CA GLU A 323 19.97 -0.89 -10.11
C GLU A 323 20.75 -2.19 -10.26
N LEU A 324 21.92 -2.14 -10.91
CA LEU A 324 22.83 -3.27 -11.04
C LEU A 324 23.39 -3.72 -9.68
N ALA A 325 23.68 -2.78 -8.77
CA ALA A 325 24.12 -3.13 -7.41
C ALA A 325 23.01 -3.83 -6.62
N VAL A 326 21.76 -3.39 -6.79
CA VAL A 326 20.59 -4.06 -6.20
C VAL A 326 20.40 -5.45 -6.80
N ALA A 327 20.53 -5.62 -8.12
CA ALA A 327 20.51 -6.93 -8.78
C ALA A 327 21.61 -7.88 -8.24
N GLN A 328 22.82 -7.36 -8.02
CA GLN A 328 23.92 -8.10 -7.42
C GLN A 328 23.57 -8.57 -6.00
N ALA A 329 22.98 -7.71 -5.16
CA ALA A 329 22.53 -8.10 -3.84
C ALA A 329 21.43 -9.17 -3.90
N ILE A 330 20.43 -9.01 -4.77
CA ILE A 330 19.33 -9.97 -4.97
C ILE A 330 19.86 -11.36 -5.33
N THR A 331 20.75 -11.43 -6.32
CA THR A 331 21.33 -12.71 -6.76
C THR A 331 22.18 -13.36 -5.68
N TYR A 332 22.95 -12.57 -4.92
CA TYR A 332 23.68 -13.06 -3.77
C TYR A 332 22.75 -13.69 -2.72
N ILE A 333 21.70 -12.98 -2.28
CA ILE A 333 20.81 -13.50 -1.25
C ILE A 333 19.91 -14.63 -1.76
N ALA A 334 19.59 -14.69 -3.05
CA ALA A 334 18.95 -15.85 -3.66
C ALA A 334 19.83 -17.10 -3.53
N CYS A 335 21.14 -16.99 -3.75
CA CYS A 335 22.08 -18.10 -3.64
C CYS A 335 22.56 -18.39 -2.20
N ALA A 336 22.39 -17.46 -1.27
CA ALA A 336 22.85 -17.60 0.12
C ALA A 336 22.14 -18.75 0.88
N PRO A 337 22.80 -19.36 1.90
CA PRO A 337 22.18 -20.36 2.76
C PRO A 337 20.98 -19.76 3.51
N LYS A 338 19.84 -20.44 3.49
CA LYS A 338 18.59 -19.93 4.06
C LYS A 338 18.44 -20.25 5.55
N SER A 339 18.07 -19.25 6.34
CA SER A 339 17.65 -19.41 7.72
C SER A 339 16.66 -18.33 8.11
N ASN A 340 15.49 -18.77 8.58
CA ASN A 340 14.54 -17.91 9.29
C ASN A 340 14.61 -18.10 10.82
N ALA A 341 15.69 -18.72 11.35
CA ALA A 341 15.83 -19.03 12.78
C ALA A 341 15.82 -17.77 13.65
N VAL A 342 16.52 -16.72 13.21
CA VAL A 342 16.50 -15.40 13.88
C VAL A 342 15.09 -14.81 13.88
N TYR A 343 14.42 -14.83 12.72
CA TYR A 343 13.07 -14.31 12.57
C TYR A 343 12.07 -15.03 13.49
N MET A 344 12.08 -16.37 13.50
CA MET A 344 11.19 -17.17 14.33
C MET A 344 11.52 -17.03 15.83
N GLY A 345 12.80 -16.96 16.20
CA GLY A 345 13.21 -16.74 17.57
C GLY A 345 12.77 -15.38 18.11
N PHE A 346 12.94 -14.32 17.32
CA PHE A 346 12.47 -12.99 17.71
C PHE A 346 10.94 -12.92 17.80
N LYS A 347 10.23 -13.54 16.84
CA LYS A 347 8.75 -13.62 16.87
C LYS A 347 8.25 -14.34 18.13
N THR A 348 8.93 -15.41 18.54
CA THR A 348 8.61 -16.16 19.77
C THR A 348 8.85 -15.27 21.00
N ALA A 349 10.01 -14.62 21.10
CA ALA A 349 10.33 -13.73 22.20
C ALA A 349 9.33 -12.57 22.37
N LEU A 350 8.90 -11.94 21.25
CA LEU A 350 7.88 -10.89 21.26
C LEU A 350 6.54 -11.39 21.80
N ARG A 351 6.12 -12.60 21.41
CA ARG A 351 4.88 -13.20 21.92
C ARG A 351 4.97 -13.49 23.41
N GLU A 352 6.06 -14.10 23.86
CA GLU A 352 6.27 -14.44 25.28
C GLU A 352 6.27 -13.18 26.15
N ALA A 353 6.91 -12.09 25.70
CA ALA A 353 6.89 -10.80 26.37
C ALA A 353 5.49 -10.18 26.44
N ALA A 354 4.69 -10.33 25.38
CA ALA A 354 3.31 -9.84 25.36
C ALA A 354 2.38 -10.65 26.28
N GLU A 355 2.57 -11.97 26.36
CA GLU A 355 1.75 -12.88 27.18
C GLU A 355 2.07 -12.77 28.68
N HIS A 356 3.34 -12.58 29.05
CA HIS A 356 3.77 -12.55 30.45
C HIS A 356 3.86 -11.13 31.04
N GLY A 357 3.56 -10.09 30.26
CA GLY A 357 3.48 -8.70 30.72
C GLY A 357 4.82 -8.16 31.22
N SER A 358 4.83 -7.60 32.43
CA SER A 358 5.98 -6.86 32.99
C SER A 358 6.70 -7.65 34.09
N LEU A 359 7.12 -8.89 33.79
CA LEU A 359 7.99 -9.65 34.71
C LEU A 359 9.24 -8.83 35.03
N GLU A 360 9.61 -8.79 36.31
CA GLU A 360 10.77 -8.03 36.74
C GLU A 360 12.08 -8.67 36.29
N VAL A 361 13.09 -7.84 36.04
CA VAL A 361 14.46 -8.31 35.82
C VAL A 361 14.98 -8.96 37.11
N PRO A 362 15.54 -10.19 37.07
CA PRO A 362 16.15 -10.84 38.23
C PRO A 362 17.24 -9.98 38.90
N LEU A 363 17.34 -10.04 40.23
CA LEU A 363 18.27 -9.20 41.01
C LEU A 363 19.74 -9.34 40.55
N HIS A 364 20.17 -10.55 40.19
CA HIS A 364 21.54 -10.82 39.73
C HIS A 364 21.86 -10.22 38.35
N LEU A 365 20.85 -9.76 37.60
CA LEU A 365 21.01 -9.09 36.31
C LEU A 365 20.74 -7.58 36.38
N ARG A 366 20.27 -7.07 37.53
CA ARG A 366 20.00 -5.63 37.71
C ARG A 366 21.30 -4.85 37.83
N ASN A 367 21.30 -3.64 37.29
CA ASN A 367 22.36 -2.67 37.52
C ASN A 367 22.23 -2.04 38.91
N ALA A 368 23.35 -1.76 39.58
CA ALA A 368 23.41 -1.15 40.91
C ALA A 368 24.27 0.13 40.95
N PRO A 369 23.89 1.20 40.22
CA PRO A 369 24.70 2.40 40.11
C PRO A 369 24.74 3.26 41.39
N THR A 370 23.75 3.11 42.29
CA THR A 370 23.66 3.91 43.52
C THR A 370 24.05 3.10 44.76
N LYS A 371 24.48 3.79 45.83
CA LYS A 371 24.78 3.14 47.12
C LYS A 371 23.58 2.40 47.71
N LEU A 372 22.39 2.96 47.56
CA LEU A 372 21.15 2.33 48.03
C LEU A 372 20.86 1.03 47.27
N MET A 373 21.04 1.00 45.95
CA MET A 373 20.82 -0.22 45.15
C MET A 373 21.79 -1.34 45.50
N LYS A 374 23.06 -1.02 45.78
CA LYS A 374 24.04 -2.00 46.29
C LYS A 374 23.64 -2.54 47.66
N GLN A 375 23.14 -1.68 48.56
CA GLN A 375 22.63 -2.12 49.87
C GLN A 375 21.40 -3.02 49.76
N LEU A 376 20.63 -2.90 48.67
CA LEU A 376 19.47 -3.75 48.36
C LEU A 376 19.85 -5.05 47.61
N GLY A 377 21.15 -5.34 47.45
CA GLY A 377 21.62 -6.60 46.86
C GLY A 377 21.58 -6.65 45.34
N TYR A 378 21.45 -5.51 44.65
CA TYR A 378 21.34 -5.50 43.20
C TYR A 378 22.70 -5.85 42.58
N GLY A 379 22.74 -6.88 41.73
CA GLY A 379 23.96 -7.30 41.04
C GLY A 379 25.03 -7.97 41.93
N ASP A 380 24.79 -8.15 43.23
CA ASP A 380 25.76 -8.75 44.16
C ASP A 380 26.09 -10.21 43.80
N GLU A 381 25.13 -10.93 43.21
CA GLU A 381 25.31 -12.31 42.74
C GLU A 381 25.59 -12.41 41.24
N TYR A 382 25.85 -11.29 40.55
CA TYR A 382 26.14 -11.29 39.13
C TYR A 382 27.42 -12.08 38.85
N ARG A 383 27.33 -13.07 37.97
CA ARG A 383 28.47 -13.86 37.49
C ARG A 383 29.07 -13.17 36.27
N TYR A 384 30.21 -12.50 36.47
CA TYR A 384 30.91 -11.85 35.37
C TYR A 384 31.61 -12.89 34.50
N ALA A 385 31.01 -13.21 33.35
CA ALA A 385 31.42 -14.34 32.52
C ALA A 385 32.91 -14.32 32.10
N HIS A 386 33.52 -13.15 31.89
CA HIS A 386 34.93 -13.04 31.51
C HIS A 386 35.92 -13.54 32.57
N ASP A 387 35.52 -13.59 33.85
CA ASP A 387 36.34 -14.11 34.94
C ASP A 387 36.14 -15.63 35.14
N GLU A 388 35.25 -16.25 34.37
CA GLU A 388 34.96 -17.68 34.42
C GLU A 388 35.64 -18.44 33.28
N PRO A 389 35.87 -19.77 33.42
CA PRO A 389 36.39 -20.61 32.34
C PRO A 389 35.60 -20.43 31.04
N ASP A 390 36.32 -20.44 29.92
CA ASP A 390 35.77 -20.24 28.55
C ASP A 390 35.01 -18.91 28.35
N ALA A 391 35.20 -17.96 29.27
CA ALA A 391 34.42 -16.73 29.34
C ALA A 391 32.89 -16.98 29.36
N TYR A 392 32.45 -18.06 30.03
CA TYR A 392 31.06 -18.50 30.08
C TYR A 392 30.64 -18.93 31.49
N ALA A 393 29.60 -18.30 32.03
CA ALA A 393 29.05 -18.60 33.35
C ALA A 393 28.15 -19.84 33.31
N ALA A 394 28.75 -21.03 33.20
CA ALA A 394 28.00 -22.29 33.05
C ALA A 394 27.00 -22.52 34.20
N GLY A 395 25.76 -22.90 33.87
CA GLY A 395 24.65 -23.10 34.81
C GLY A 395 23.99 -21.82 35.32
N GLU A 396 24.33 -20.66 34.72
CA GLU A 396 23.64 -19.40 34.95
C GLU A 396 22.28 -19.38 34.23
N ASP A 397 21.33 -18.61 34.75
CA ASP A 397 20.04 -18.36 34.13
C ASP A 397 19.80 -16.86 33.91
N TYR A 398 19.36 -16.54 32.69
CA TYR A 398 19.17 -15.18 32.24
C TYR A 398 17.68 -14.79 32.07
N PHE A 399 16.74 -15.72 32.33
CA PHE A 399 15.32 -15.46 32.29
C PHE A 399 14.76 -15.09 33.67
N PRO A 400 13.61 -14.36 33.74
CA PRO A 400 12.86 -14.21 34.99
C PRO A 400 12.49 -15.57 35.59
N GLU A 401 12.49 -15.67 36.92
CA GLU A 401 12.16 -16.92 37.63
C GLU A 401 10.79 -17.48 37.24
N GLN A 402 9.82 -16.59 36.99
CA GLN A 402 8.45 -16.94 36.63
C GLN A 402 8.30 -17.40 35.17
N LEU A 403 9.33 -17.21 34.34
CA LEU A 403 9.31 -17.62 32.94
C LEU A 403 10.17 -18.87 32.76
N GLU A 404 9.57 -19.97 32.29
CA GLU A 404 10.30 -21.21 32.00
C GLU A 404 11.25 -21.01 30.81
N PRO A 405 12.56 -21.31 30.91
CA PRO A 405 13.50 -21.07 29.84
C PRO A 405 13.23 -22.01 28.67
N ARG A 406 13.12 -21.45 27.47
CA ARG A 406 12.93 -22.22 26.23
C ARG A 406 13.83 -21.68 25.13
N PRO A 407 14.36 -22.53 24.25
CA PRO A 407 15.21 -22.08 23.16
C PRO A 407 14.38 -21.35 22.09
N TYR A 408 14.41 -20.02 22.09
CA TYR A 408 13.78 -19.22 21.05
C TYR A 408 14.56 -19.29 19.74
N TYR A 409 15.88 -19.10 19.81
CA TYR A 409 16.75 -19.17 18.65
C TYR A 409 17.22 -20.61 18.42
N GLN A 410 16.81 -21.20 17.30
CA GLN A 410 17.12 -22.58 16.93
C GLN A 410 17.89 -22.59 15.60
N PRO A 411 19.24 -22.54 15.63
CA PRO A 411 20.03 -22.48 14.41
C PRO A 411 19.84 -23.71 13.54
N VAL A 412 19.83 -23.51 12.23
CA VAL A 412 19.66 -24.58 11.23
C VAL A 412 21.01 -25.07 10.71
N PRO A 413 21.10 -26.31 10.18
CA PRO A 413 22.37 -26.87 9.70
C PRO A 413 22.76 -26.34 8.31
N ARG A 414 22.82 -25.01 8.14
CA ARG A 414 23.14 -24.32 6.89
C ARG A 414 24.06 -23.13 7.17
N GLY A 415 25.03 -22.90 6.28
CA GLY A 415 25.96 -21.78 6.39
C GLY A 415 26.69 -21.74 7.74
N LEU A 416 26.86 -20.53 8.29
CA LEU A 416 27.52 -20.33 9.58
C LEU A 416 26.73 -20.86 10.78
N GLU A 417 25.42 -21.08 10.64
CA GLU A 417 24.59 -21.62 11.71
C GLU A 417 24.96 -23.06 12.11
N LEU A 418 25.67 -23.80 11.26
CA LEU A 418 26.30 -25.08 11.64
C LEU A 418 27.23 -24.91 12.85
N LYS A 419 28.15 -23.94 12.76
CA LYS A 419 29.13 -23.65 13.82
C LYS A 419 28.48 -22.99 15.03
N ILE A 420 27.48 -22.15 14.81
CA ILE A 420 26.69 -21.56 15.92
C ILE A 420 25.96 -22.68 16.67
N GLY A 421 25.32 -23.61 15.97
CA GLY A 421 24.66 -24.76 16.57
C GLY A 421 25.61 -25.68 17.34
N GLU A 422 26.80 -25.94 16.80
CA GLU A 422 27.87 -26.65 17.53
C GLU A 422 28.26 -25.94 18.83
N LYS A 423 28.48 -24.62 18.76
CA LYS A 423 28.81 -23.81 19.94
C LYS A 423 27.69 -23.86 20.98
N LEU A 424 26.43 -23.65 20.60
CA LEU A 424 25.30 -23.66 21.54
C LEU A 424 25.10 -25.04 22.20
N ARG A 425 25.30 -26.13 21.45
CA ARG A 425 25.27 -27.49 22.05
C ARG A 425 26.35 -27.68 23.10
N HIS A 426 27.58 -27.23 22.80
CA HIS A 426 28.68 -27.28 23.76
C HIS A 426 28.39 -26.44 25.01
N LEU A 427 27.87 -25.23 24.86
CA LEU A 427 27.47 -24.39 25.99
C LEU A 427 26.38 -25.05 26.85
N HIS A 428 25.38 -25.68 26.24
CA HIS A 428 24.36 -26.46 26.97
C HIS A 428 24.93 -27.70 27.67
N GLU A 429 25.99 -28.32 27.16
CA GLU A 429 26.71 -29.37 27.87
C GLU A 429 27.45 -28.83 29.10
N LEU A 430 28.11 -27.67 28.97
CA LEU A 430 28.73 -26.99 30.11
C LEU A 430 27.68 -26.62 31.16
N ASP A 431 26.53 -26.09 30.74
CA ASP A 431 25.42 -25.78 31.64
C ASP A 431 24.97 -27.03 32.41
N ARG A 432 24.69 -28.14 31.73
CA ARG A 432 24.26 -29.39 32.39
C ARG A 432 25.29 -29.97 33.35
N ASN A 433 26.57 -29.82 33.04
CA ASN A 433 27.67 -30.35 33.86
C ASN A 433 28.12 -29.38 34.96
N SER A 434 27.62 -28.14 34.97
CA SER A 434 28.03 -27.14 35.95
C SER A 434 27.62 -27.57 37.36
N PRO A 435 28.54 -27.54 38.34
CA PRO A 435 28.21 -27.78 39.74
C PRO A 435 27.37 -26.64 40.35
N ARG A 436 27.29 -25.49 39.66
CA ARG A 436 26.54 -24.30 40.10
C ARG A 436 25.39 -24.03 39.14
N GLN A 437 24.19 -24.46 39.52
CA GLN A 437 22.94 -24.18 38.81
C GLN A 437 22.19 -23.05 39.51
N ARG A 438 21.83 -21.98 38.79
CA ARG A 438 20.96 -20.93 39.37
C ARG A 438 19.51 -21.40 39.48
N ARG A 439 18.96 -22.01 38.41
CA ARG A 439 17.70 -22.74 38.53
C ARG A 439 17.98 -24.15 39.03
N LYS A 440 17.40 -24.49 40.18
CA LYS A 440 17.31 -25.90 40.58
C LYS A 440 16.28 -26.59 39.68
N PRO A 441 16.54 -27.82 39.22
CA PRO A 441 15.64 -28.57 38.35
C PRO A 441 14.27 -28.83 38.99
#